data_AF-A0A8J6MIW0-F1
#
_entry.id   AF-A0A8J6MIW0-F1
#
_cell.length_a   1.000
_cell.length_b   1.000
_cell.length_c   1.000
_cell.angle_alpha   90.00
_cell.angle_beta   90.00
_cell.angle_gamma   90.00
#
_symmetry.space_group_name_H-M   'P 1'
#
loop_
_entity.id
_entity.type
_entity.pdbx_description
1 polymer ?
#
loop_
_entity_poly.entity_id
_entity_poly.type
_entity_poly.pdbx_seq_one_letter_code
_entity_poly.pdbx_strand_id
1 'polypeptide(L)'
;MGLPAKTEPRRSSRRVMLRILPGAIIDASNAVVQCRPVDLSTEGLSILSESNLDVGDQLTLRTHNASIELEVVWRRADFGKQGLSRYGLKTKDSTVDLEILFRETGCLKLI
;
A
#
# COMPACT_ATOMS: atom_id res chain seq x y z
N MET A 1 -22.51 -5.53 -31.34
CA MET A 1 -21.13 -5.04 -31.57
C MET A 1 -21.04 -3.62 -31.04
N GLY A 2 -20.61 -3.45 -29.78
CA GLY A 2 -20.49 -2.14 -29.12
C GLY A 2 -19.06 -1.95 -28.61
N LEU A 3 -18.43 -0.85 -29.02
CA LEU A 3 -17.00 -0.54 -28.87
C LEU A 3 -16.53 -0.52 -27.40
N PRO A 4 -15.31 -1.00 -27.09
CA PRO A 4 -14.76 -0.87 -25.75
C PRO A 4 -14.45 0.59 -25.41
N ALA A 5 -14.83 0.98 -24.19
CA ALA A 5 -14.62 2.31 -23.63
C ALA A 5 -13.14 2.71 -23.68
N LYS A 6 -12.89 3.96 -24.09
CA LYS A 6 -11.58 4.60 -24.16
C LYS A 6 -10.79 4.36 -22.86
N THR A 7 -9.73 3.57 -22.96
CA THR A 7 -8.71 3.40 -21.92
C THR A 7 -8.05 4.74 -21.62
N GLU A 8 -8.40 5.36 -20.50
CA GLU A 8 -7.58 6.42 -19.91
C GLU A 8 -6.16 5.87 -19.65
N PRO A 9 -5.10 6.60 -20.02
CA PRO A 9 -3.74 6.16 -19.74
C PRO A 9 -3.50 6.17 -18.22
N ARG A 10 -3.23 4.99 -17.67
CA ARG A 10 -2.85 4.83 -16.25
C ARG A 10 -1.55 5.59 -15.99
N ARG A 11 -1.55 6.44 -14.95
CA ARG A 11 -0.53 7.44 -14.64
C ARG A 11 0.88 6.92 -14.27
N SER A 12 1.08 5.62 -14.02
CA SER A 12 2.42 5.06 -13.79
C SER A 12 2.44 3.53 -13.85
N SER A 13 3.58 2.97 -14.28
CA SER A 13 3.87 1.54 -14.36
C SER A 13 4.21 0.98 -12.97
N ARG A 14 3.22 0.32 -12.36
CA ARG A 14 3.30 -0.34 -11.06
C ARG A 14 4.30 -1.51 -11.08
N ARG A 15 5.31 -1.50 -10.20
CA ARG A 15 6.34 -2.55 -10.09
C ARG A 15 5.88 -3.68 -9.15
N VAL A 16 6.13 -4.94 -9.54
CA VAL A 16 5.77 -6.11 -8.74
C VAL A 16 6.68 -6.19 -7.51
N MET A 17 6.11 -6.00 -6.32
CA MET A 17 6.84 -6.09 -5.04
C MET A 17 7.14 -7.55 -4.64
N LEU A 18 8.21 -7.75 -3.85
CA LEU A 18 8.62 -9.07 -3.34
C LEU A 18 7.72 -9.64 -2.22
N ARG A 19 6.49 -9.14 -2.04
CA ARG A 19 5.54 -9.51 -0.95
C ARG A 19 6.03 -9.24 0.48
N ILE A 20 7.12 -8.50 0.67
CA ILE A 20 7.68 -8.18 1.99
C ILE A 20 7.55 -6.67 2.23
N LEU A 21 7.11 -6.29 3.42
CA LEU A 21 7.11 -4.90 3.87
C LEU A 21 8.45 -4.60 4.58
N PRO A 22 8.95 -3.36 4.50
CA PRO A 22 10.17 -2.91 5.18
C PRO A 22 10.00 -2.79 6.71
N GLY A 23 8.81 -3.08 7.22
CA GLY A 23 8.42 -2.85 8.59
C GLY A 23 6.99 -3.26 8.88
N ALA A 24 6.60 -3.14 10.15
CA ALA A 24 5.23 -3.39 10.57
C ALA A 24 4.35 -2.17 10.25
N ILE A 25 3.12 -2.42 9.79
CA ILE A 25 2.08 -1.39 9.75
C ILE A 25 1.34 -1.46 11.08
N ILE A 26 1.20 -0.32 11.74
CA ILE A 26 0.64 -0.19 13.07
C ILE A 26 -0.59 0.72 12.97
N ASP A 27 -1.69 0.33 13.61
CA ASP A 27 -2.90 1.16 13.69
C ASP A 27 -2.83 2.20 14.82
N ALA A 28 -3.88 3.02 14.95
CA ALA A 28 -4.00 4.02 16.02
C ALA A 28 -4.04 3.41 17.44
N SER A 29 -4.41 2.14 17.57
CA SER A 29 -4.41 1.38 18.83
C SER A 29 -3.03 0.79 19.14
N ASN A 30 -2.02 1.10 18.33
CA ASN A 30 -0.67 0.54 18.41
C ASN A 30 -0.63 -0.99 18.15
N ALA A 31 -1.64 -1.53 17.48
CA ALA A 31 -1.71 -2.94 17.10
C ALA A 31 -1.10 -3.14 15.70
N VAL A 32 -0.41 -4.27 15.52
CA VAL A 32 0.21 -4.62 14.24
C VAL A 32 -0.85 -5.13 13.26
N VAL A 33 -1.01 -4.44 12.14
CA VAL A 33 -1.89 -4.81 11.03
C VAL A 33 -1.21 -5.89 10.19
N GLN A 34 -1.72 -7.11 10.27
CA GLN A 34 -1.26 -8.24 9.46
C GLN A 34 -1.68 -8.04 8.00
N CYS A 35 -0.73 -7.68 7.14
CA CYS A 35 -1.04 -7.37 5.76
C CYS A 35 0.07 -7.79 4.79
N ARG A 36 -0.28 -7.84 3.50
CA ARG A 36 0.65 -8.12 2.41
C ARG A 36 0.67 -6.95 1.44
N PRO A 37 1.86 -6.45 1.06
CA PRO A 37 1.95 -5.41 0.05
C PRO A 37 1.62 -6.00 -1.32
N VAL A 38 0.85 -5.25 -2.12
CA VAL A 38 0.43 -5.65 -3.47
C VAL A 38 1.15 -4.82 -4.53
N ASP A 39 1.26 -3.52 -4.28
CA ASP A 39 1.70 -2.54 -5.26
C ASP A 39 2.17 -1.28 -4.54
N LEU A 40 3.11 -0.57 -5.16
CA LEU A 40 3.73 0.63 -4.62
C LEU A 40 3.91 1.70 -5.70
N SER A 41 3.85 2.94 -5.27
CA SER A 41 4.18 4.17 -5.99
C SER A 41 4.83 5.15 -5.02
N THR A 42 5.44 6.21 -5.52
CA THR A 42 6.11 7.28 -4.75
C THR A 42 5.38 7.66 -3.47
N GLU A 43 4.07 7.91 -3.55
CA GLU A 43 3.26 8.36 -2.40
C GLU A 43 2.27 7.30 -1.89
N GLY A 44 2.13 6.17 -2.59
CA GLY A 44 1.00 5.26 -2.40
C GLY A 44 1.41 3.81 -2.24
N LEU A 45 0.86 3.13 -1.25
CA LEU A 45 1.07 1.71 -0.96
C LEU A 45 -0.27 0.98 -0.98
N SER A 46 -0.40 -0.05 -1.81
CA SER A 46 -1.56 -0.95 -1.75
C SER A 46 -1.25 -2.16 -0.88
N ILE A 47 -2.13 -2.47 0.08
CA ILE A 47 -2.01 -3.67 0.91
C ILE A 47 -3.26 -4.55 0.81
N LEU A 48 -3.10 -5.84 1.13
CA LEU A 48 -4.19 -6.78 1.40
C LEU A 48 -4.17 -7.13 2.88
N SER A 49 -5.31 -7.03 3.54
CA SER A 49 -5.46 -7.38 4.95
C SER A 49 -6.84 -8.02 5.21
N GLU A 50 -6.92 -8.82 6.27
CA GLU A 50 -8.18 -9.30 6.86
C GLU A 50 -8.70 -8.31 7.91
N SER A 51 -7.87 -7.36 8.35
CA SER A 51 -8.25 -6.29 9.27
C SER A 51 -9.30 -5.38 8.63
N ASN A 52 -10.33 -5.03 9.40
CA ASN A 52 -11.36 -4.10 8.95
C ASN A 52 -10.89 -2.65 9.16
N LEU A 53 -10.19 -2.11 8.16
CA LEU A 53 -9.76 -0.71 8.13
C LEU A 53 -10.81 0.15 7.40
N ASP A 54 -10.99 1.38 7.88
CA ASP A 54 -11.89 2.36 7.27
C ASP A 54 -11.13 3.48 6.55
N VAL A 55 -11.82 4.11 5.59
CA VAL A 55 -11.24 5.24 4.85
C VAL A 55 -11.09 6.42 5.81
N GLY A 56 -9.89 6.99 5.86
CA GLY A 56 -9.49 8.03 6.80
C GLY A 56 -8.67 7.52 7.99
N ASP A 57 -8.61 6.21 8.22
CA ASP A 57 -7.77 5.63 9.27
C ASP A 57 -6.30 6.00 9.06
N GLN A 58 -5.66 6.44 10.14
CA GLN A 58 -4.23 6.71 10.17
C GLN A 58 -3.48 5.46 10.63
N LEU A 59 -2.50 5.06 9.85
CA LEU A 59 -1.61 3.94 10.09
C LEU A 59 -0.17 4.44 10.10
N THR A 60 0.69 3.77 10.83
CA THR A 60 2.13 4.06 10.83
C THR A 60 2.89 2.87 10.26
N LEU A 61 3.62 3.08 9.16
CA LEU A 61 4.64 2.14 8.71
C LEU A 61 5.91 2.36 9.53
N ARG A 62 6.17 1.46 10.47
CA ARG A 62 7.37 1.50 11.30
C ARG A 62 8.44 0.58 10.71
N THR A 63 9.45 1.19 10.11
CA THR A 63 10.68 0.53 9.65
C THR A 63 11.74 0.58 10.75
N HIS A 64 12.90 -0.06 10.54
CA HIS A 64 14.02 -0.01 11.48
C HIS A 64 14.55 1.42 11.71
N ASN A 65 14.52 2.27 10.67
CA ASN A 65 15.15 3.60 10.70
C ASN A 65 14.15 4.77 10.73
N ALA A 66 12.89 4.53 10.38
CA ALA A 66 11.89 5.58 10.20
C ALA A 66 10.47 5.10 10.54
N SER A 67 9.62 6.04 10.94
CA SER A 67 8.18 5.85 11.08
C SER A 67 7.48 6.78 10.10
N ILE A 68 6.61 6.23 9.26
CA ILE A 68 5.94 6.97 8.18
C ILE A 68 4.44 6.89 8.40
N GLU A 69 3.78 8.04 8.45
CA GLU A 69 2.34 8.14 8.58
C GLU A 69 1.66 7.90 7.23
N LEU A 70 0.68 7.01 7.24
CA LEU A 70 -0.09 6.56 6.09
C LEU A 70 -1.58 6.71 6.39
N GLU A 71 -2.35 7.20 5.44
CA GLU A 71 -3.81 7.25 5.53
C GLU A 71 -4.45 6.25 4.57
N VAL A 72 -5.49 5.55 5.03
CA VAL A 72 -6.33 4.73 4.16
C VAL A 72 -7.19 5.65 3.28
N VAL A 73 -6.89 5.71 1.98
CA VAL A 73 -7.61 6.56 1.02
C VAL A 73 -8.72 5.84 0.26
N TRP A 74 -8.65 4.52 0.17
CA TRP A 74 -9.73 3.71 -0.40
C TRP A 74 -9.67 2.27 0.12
N ARG A 75 -10.84 1.61 0.11
CA ARG A 75 -10.98 0.19 0.41
C ARG A 75 -11.78 -0.51 -0.69
N ARG A 76 -11.42 -1.74 -1.02
CA ARG A 76 -12.16 -2.59 -1.97
C ARG A 76 -12.10 -4.04 -1.51
N ALA A 77 -13.26 -4.68 -1.39
CA ALA A 77 -13.32 -6.12 -1.13
C ALA A 77 -12.63 -6.88 -2.27
N ASP A 78 -11.74 -7.82 -1.94
CA ASP A 78 -11.09 -8.66 -2.94
C ASP A 78 -11.96 -9.90 -3.19
N PHE A 79 -12.76 -9.85 -4.26
CA PHE A 79 -13.71 -10.92 -4.60
C PHE A 79 -13.05 -12.28 -4.88
N GLY A 80 -11.72 -12.34 -5.05
CA GLY A 80 -10.99 -13.56 -5.35
C GLY A 80 -10.57 -14.38 -4.12
N LYS A 81 -10.58 -13.81 -2.91
CA LYS A 81 -10.15 -14.49 -1.69
C LYS A 81 -11.08 -14.15 -0.53
N GLN A 82 -11.80 -15.15 -0.04
CA GLN A 82 -12.75 -15.00 1.07
C GLN A 82 -12.06 -14.35 2.28
N GLY A 83 -12.61 -13.23 2.76
CA GLY A 83 -12.15 -12.52 3.96
C GLY A 83 -11.06 -11.47 3.76
N LEU A 84 -10.50 -11.30 2.55
CA LEU A 84 -9.48 -10.29 2.29
C LEU A 84 -10.06 -9.02 1.66
N SER A 85 -9.62 -7.88 2.16
CA SER A 85 -9.89 -6.58 1.56
C SER A 85 -8.58 -5.92 1.13
N ARG A 86 -8.64 -5.22 0.00
CA ARG A 86 -7.55 -4.42 -0.52
C ARG A 86 -7.72 -2.98 -0.08
N TYR A 87 -6.65 -2.41 0.43
CA TYR A 87 -6.60 -1.04 0.92
C TYR A 87 -5.55 -0.27 0.14
N GLY A 88 -5.88 0.98 -0.20
CA GLY A 88 -4.92 1.95 -0.69
C GLY A 88 -4.52 2.87 0.45
N LEU A 89 -3.22 2.91 0.72
CA LEU A 89 -2.61 3.78 1.70
C LEU A 89 -1.87 4.92 0.98
N LYS A 90 -1.92 6.12 1.53
CA LYS A 90 -1.17 7.28 1.02
C LYS A 90 -0.36 7.92 2.14
N THR A 91 0.91 8.25 1.90
CA THR A 91 1.66 9.13 2.81
C THR A 91 1.14 10.56 2.71
N LYS A 92 1.06 11.26 3.85
CA LYS A 92 0.84 12.71 3.89
C LYS A 92 2.12 13.51 3.83
N ASP A 93 3.26 12.86 4.09
CA ASP A 93 4.56 13.49 4.05
C ASP A 93 5.09 13.52 2.61
N SER A 94 5.07 14.71 2.02
CA SER A 94 5.57 14.98 0.66
C SER A 94 7.09 14.82 0.52
N THR A 95 7.82 14.71 1.63
CA THR A 95 9.28 14.49 1.64
C THR A 95 9.64 13.01 1.57
N VAL A 96 8.67 12.12 1.83
CA VAL A 96 8.87 10.67 1.84
C VAL A 96 8.54 10.08 0.46
N ASP A 97 9.55 9.49 -0.17
CA ASP A 97 9.36 8.63 -1.34
C ASP A 97 9.36 7.16 -0.89
N LEU A 98 8.17 6.55 -0.92
CA LEU A 98 8.00 5.15 -0.52
C LEU A 98 8.73 4.20 -1.47
N GLU A 99 8.86 4.51 -2.77
CA GLU A 99 9.61 3.65 -3.69
C GLU A 99 11.10 3.62 -3.34
N ILE A 100 11.67 4.77 -2.97
CA ILE A 100 13.06 4.83 -2.50
C ILE A 100 13.22 4.03 -1.21
N LEU A 101 12.34 4.23 -0.22
CA LEU A 101 12.36 3.49 1.04
C LEU A 101 12.33 1.98 0.82
N PHE A 102 11.39 1.49 0.00
CA PHE A 102 11.27 0.07 -0.28
C PHE A 102 12.45 -0.49 -1.09
N ARG A 103 13.12 0.35 -1.88
CA ARG A 103 14.34 -0.01 -2.61
C ARG A 103 15.53 -0.13 -1.67
N GLU A 104 15.75 0.84 -0.80
CA GLU A 104 16.87 0.85 0.16
C GLU A 104 16.78 -0.30 1.17
N THR A 105 15.57 -0.69 1.53
CA THR A 105 15.29 -1.82 2.42
C THR A 105 15.25 -3.18 1.71
N GLY A 106 15.54 -3.22 0.41
CA GLY A 106 15.57 -4.47 -0.39
C GLY A 106 14.19 -5.11 -0.62
N CYS A 107 13.10 -4.39 -0.33
CA CYS A 107 11.71 -4.87 -0.49
C CYS A 107 11.19 -4.71 -1.93
N LEU A 108 11.90 -3.95 -2.77
CA LEU A 108 11.70 -3.86 -4.21
C LEU A 108 12.80 -4.60 -4.96
N LYS A 109 12.41 -5.45 -5.92
CA LYS A 109 13.36 -6.09 -6.83
C LYS A 109 13.94 -5.02 -7.76
N LEU A 110 15.26 -4.87 -7.74
CA LEU A 110 15.98 -4.09 -8.74
C LEU A 110 15.73 -4.73 -10.11
N ILE A 111 15.13 -3.97 -11.02
CA ILE A 111 15.01 -4.33 -12.44
C ILE A 111 16.39 -4.14 -13.07
#